data_AF-A0A7K1FST7-F1
#
_entry.id   AF-A0A7K1FST7-F1
#
_cell.length_a   1.000
_cell.length_b   1.000
_cell.length_c   1.000
_cell.angle_alpha   90.00
_cell.angle_beta   90.00
_cell.angle_gamma   90.00
#
_symmetry.space_group_name_H-M   'P 1'
#
loop_
_entity.id
_entity.type
_entity.pdbx_description
1 polymer ?
#
loop_
_entity_poly.entity_id
_entity_poly.type
_entity_poly.pdbx_seq_one_letter_code
_entity_poly.pdbx_strand_id
1 'polypeptide(L)'
;MIAIIIVIVAAAIAAGAKTLIQGTLSGLSYGKTLASLASLFIIFLGVVAALNQIGVATTVTTPILITILAIIAGVVIVGAGGGLIKPMQERWEKILMKVEEEVPTIKQQAQAAPSAKEIAAQKAAEVKQAYEQADRKPGASPTR
;
A
#
# COMPACT_ATOMS: atom_id res chain seq x y z
N MET A 1 -44.03 -2.79 -17.25
CA MET A 1 -43.61 -4.14 -17.72
C MET A 1 -42.09 -4.27 -17.86
N ILE A 2 -41.40 -3.27 -18.44
CA ILE A 2 -39.96 -3.34 -18.69
C ILE A 2 -39.12 -3.51 -17.39
N ALA A 3 -39.50 -2.84 -16.30
CA ALA A 3 -38.81 -2.96 -15.01
C ALA A 3 -38.73 -4.40 -14.48
N ILE A 4 -39.82 -5.18 -14.63
CA ILE A 4 -39.86 -6.58 -14.20
C ILE A 4 -38.88 -7.42 -15.01
N ILE A 5 -38.83 -7.19 -16.33
CA ILE A 5 -37.91 -7.89 -17.23
C ILE A 5 -36.46 -7.59 -16.83
N ILE A 6 -36.12 -6.33 -16.52
CA ILE A 6 -34.77 -5.97 -16.08
C ILE A 6 -34.38 -6.73 -14.81
N VAL A 7 -35.27 -6.80 -13.81
CA VAL A 7 -34.98 -7.53 -12.56
C VAL A 7 -34.72 -9.00 -12.83
N ILE A 8 -35.52 -9.64 -13.68
CA ILE A 8 -35.35 -11.06 -14.03
C ILE A 8 -34.02 -11.28 -14.75
N VAL A 9 -33.70 -10.44 -15.74
CA VAL A 9 -32.44 -10.54 -16.50
C VAL A 9 -31.24 -10.31 -15.59
N ALA A 10 -31.27 -9.28 -14.74
CA ALA A 10 -30.20 -9.00 -13.79
C ALA A 10 -29.99 -10.15 -12.80
N ALA A 11 -31.08 -10.72 -12.27
CA ALA A 11 -31.02 -11.88 -11.37
C ALA A 11 -30.41 -13.11 -12.07
N ALA A 12 -30.78 -13.37 -13.32
CA ALA A 12 -30.23 -14.47 -14.11
C ALA A 12 -28.72 -14.28 -14.36
N ILE A 13 -28.30 -13.06 -14.74
CA ILE A 13 -26.88 -12.73 -14.94
C ILE A 13 -26.12 -12.86 -13.61
N ALA A 14 -26.67 -12.35 -12.50
CA ALA A 14 -26.04 -12.42 -11.19
C ALA A 14 -25.86 -13.87 -10.71
N ALA A 15 -26.84 -14.74 -10.94
CA ALA A 15 -26.76 -16.15 -10.63
C ALA A 15 -25.71 -16.85 -11.52
N GLY A 16 -25.71 -16.58 -12.83
CA GLY A 16 -24.72 -17.11 -13.77
C GLY A 16 -23.29 -16.71 -13.40
N ALA A 17 -23.06 -15.41 -13.15
CA ALA A 17 -21.76 -14.89 -12.74
C ALA A 17 -21.29 -15.50 -11.41
N LYS A 18 -22.19 -15.63 -10.42
CA LYS A 18 -21.87 -16.28 -9.14
C LYS A 18 -21.39 -17.71 -9.35
N THR A 19 -22.12 -18.49 -10.14
CA THR A 19 -21.78 -19.88 -10.44
C THR A 19 -20.45 -19.99 -11.18
N LEU A 20 -20.19 -19.12 -12.16
CA LEU A 20 -18.92 -19.09 -12.90
C LEU A 20 -17.74 -18.76 -11.97
N ILE A 21 -17.86 -17.73 -11.13
CA ILE A 21 -16.80 -17.35 -10.19
C ILE A 21 -16.58 -18.45 -9.15
N GLN A 22 -17.65 -19.04 -8.61
CA GLN A 22 -17.52 -20.16 -7.66
C GLN A 22 -16.90 -21.39 -8.29
N GLY A 23 -17.25 -21.72 -9.54
CA GLY A 23 -16.65 -22.85 -10.25
C GLY A 23 -15.16 -22.64 -10.51
N THR A 24 -14.79 -21.46 -11.01
CA THR A 24 -13.40 -21.10 -11.36
C THR A 24 -12.50 -20.92 -10.14
N LEU A 25 -13.01 -20.35 -9.04
CA LEU A 25 -12.26 -20.11 -7.80
C LEU A 25 -12.61 -21.13 -6.68
N SER A 26 -13.21 -22.27 -7.01
CA SER A 26 -13.66 -23.28 -6.02
C SER A 26 -12.53 -23.80 -5.12
N GLY A 27 -11.27 -23.78 -5.59
CA GLY A 27 -10.09 -24.16 -4.80
C GLY A 27 -9.52 -23.06 -3.89
N LEU A 28 -10.04 -21.83 -3.95
CA LEU A 28 -9.58 -20.71 -3.13
C LEU A 28 -10.63 -20.38 -2.07
N SER A 29 -10.20 -20.25 -0.80
CA SER A 29 -11.08 -19.92 0.33
C SER A 29 -11.92 -18.64 0.09
N TYR A 30 -11.41 -17.71 -0.72
CA TYR A 30 -12.09 -16.45 -1.05
C TYR A 30 -13.04 -16.53 -2.26
N GLY A 31 -13.10 -17.64 -2.99
CA GLY A 31 -13.96 -17.78 -4.18
C GLY A 31 -15.45 -17.58 -3.85
N LYS A 32 -15.91 -18.10 -2.71
CA LYS A 32 -17.31 -17.97 -2.27
C LYS A 32 -17.69 -16.55 -1.88
N THR A 33 -16.81 -15.84 -1.18
CA THR A 33 -17.04 -14.45 -0.76
C THR A 33 -17.01 -13.52 -1.97
N LEU A 34 -16.02 -13.66 -2.85
CA LEU A 34 -15.91 -12.86 -4.06
C LEU A 34 -17.10 -13.06 -5.00
N ALA A 35 -17.51 -14.31 -5.22
CA ALA A 35 -18.68 -14.61 -6.04
C ALA A 35 -19.98 -14.03 -5.45
N SER A 36 -20.13 -14.07 -4.12
CA SER A 36 -21.31 -13.50 -3.46
C SER A 36 -21.33 -11.98 -3.56
N LEU A 37 -20.18 -11.32 -3.42
CA LEU A 37 -20.07 -9.87 -3.57
C LEU A 37 -20.35 -9.43 -5.00
N ALA A 38 -19.79 -10.12 -6.00
CA ALA A 38 -20.05 -9.85 -7.41
C ALA A 38 -21.54 -10.03 -7.77
N SER A 39 -22.15 -11.12 -7.30
CA SER A 39 -23.59 -11.38 -7.49
C SER A 39 -24.46 -10.28 -6.88
N LEU A 40 -24.15 -9.87 -5.64
CA LEU A 40 -24.85 -8.79 -4.95
C LEU A 40 -24.73 -7.47 -5.72
N PHE A 41 -23.54 -7.17 -6.26
CA PHE A 41 -23.30 -5.96 -7.03
C PHE A 41 -24.13 -5.91 -8.32
N ILE A 42 -24.23 -7.03 -9.04
CA ILE A 42 -25.04 -7.14 -10.27
C ILE A 42 -26.53 -6.95 -9.94
N ILE A 43 -27.03 -7.61 -8.90
CA ILE A 43 -28.43 -7.45 -8.46
C ILE A 43 -28.70 -6.00 -8.09
N PHE A 44 -27.80 -5.37 -7.33
CA PHE A 44 -27.93 -3.97 -6.95
C PHE A 44 -28.10 -3.06 -8.17
N LEU A 45 -27.23 -3.19 -9.18
CA LEU A 45 -27.35 -2.43 -10.43
C LEU A 45 -28.65 -2.71 -11.18
N GLY A 46 -29.10 -3.96 -11.21
CA GLY A 46 -30.37 -4.35 -11.83
C GLY A 46 -31.59 -3.71 -11.15
N VAL A 47 -31.62 -3.71 -9.82
CA VAL A 47 -32.68 -3.06 -9.03
C VAL A 47 -32.70 -1.56 -9.29
N VAL A 48 -31.53 -0.92 -9.29
CA VAL A 48 -31.40 0.52 -9.60
C VAL A 48 -31.94 0.86 -10.99
N ALA A 49 -31.57 0.07 -12.00
CA ALA A 49 -32.06 0.26 -13.36
C ALA A 49 -33.58 0.08 -13.47
N ALA A 50 -34.13 -0.93 -12.77
CA ALA A 50 -35.56 -1.18 -12.73
C ALA A 50 -36.33 -0.03 -12.04
N LEU A 51 -35.84 0.47 -10.91
CA LEU A 51 -36.44 1.60 -10.19
C LEU A 51 -36.47 2.87 -11.05
N ASN A 52 -35.38 3.15 -11.78
CA ASN A 52 -35.32 4.29 -12.71
C ASN A 52 -36.37 4.17 -13.84
N GLN A 53 -36.69 2.95 -14.27
CA GLN A 53 -37.72 2.70 -15.28
C GLN A 53 -39.16 2.85 -14.79
N ILE A 54 -39.41 2.67 -13.49
CA ILE A 54 -40.75 2.83 -12.91
C ILE A 54 -41.12 4.33 -12.81
N GLY A 55 -40.17 5.24 -13.02
CA GLY A 55 -40.44 6.68 -12.95
C GLY A 55 -40.67 7.19 -11.54
N VAL A 56 -40.26 6.43 -10.51
CA VAL A 56 -40.07 6.95 -9.16
C VAL A 56 -38.97 7.99 -9.29
N ALA A 57 -39.39 9.24 -9.41
CA ALA A 57 -38.62 10.32 -9.99
C ALA A 57 -37.17 10.40 -9.47
N THR A 58 -36.28 10.86 -10.35
CA THR A 58 -34.87 11.18 -10.09
C THR A 58 -34.65 11.97 -8.79
N THR A 59 -35.66 12.71 -8.32
CA THR A 59 -35.66 13.40 -7.02
C THR A 59 -35.54 12.49 -5.79
N VAL A 60 -35.97 11.22 -5.84
CA VAL A 60 -35.84 10.26 -4.73
C VAL A 60 -34.75 9.22 -5.00
N THR A 61 -34.66 8.73 -6.24
CA THR A 61 -33.68 7.68 -6.59
C THR A 61 -32.25 8.21 -6.64
N THR A 62 -32.00 9.41 -7.18
CA THR A 62 -30.64 9.94 -7.28
C THR A 62 -29.99 10.17 -5.91
N PRO A 63 -30.67 10.78 -4.91
CA PRO A 63 -30.11 10.91 -3.56
C PRO A 63 -29.83 9.55 -2.89
N ILE A 64 -30.74 8.58 -3.03
CA ILE A 64 -30.56 7.24 -2.44
C ILE A 64 -29.37 6.53 -3.08
N LEU A 65 -29.22 6.62 -4.40
CA LEU A 65 -28.07 6.05 -5.12
C LEU A 65 -26.75 6.62 -4.61
N ILE A 66 -26.66 7.94 -4.51
CA ILE A 66 -25.46 8.61 -3.99
C ILE A 66 -25.19 8.14 -2.57
N THR A 67 -26.21 8.04 -1.72
CA THR A 67 -26.08 7.57 -0.33
C THR A 67 -25.51 6.16 -0.25
N ILE A 68 -26.06 5.23 -1.02
CA ILE A 68 -25.60 3.83 -1.00
C ILE A 68 -24.17 3.73 -1.56
N LEU A 69 -23.86 4.45 -2.64
CA LEU A 69 -22.50 4.50 -3.19
C LEU A 69 -21.52 5.11 -2.18
N ALA A 70 -21.91 6.17 -1.47
CA ALA A 70 -21.09 6.79 -0.44
C ALA A 70 -20.84 5.84 0.74
N ILE A 71 -21.84 5.06 1.16
CA ILE A 71 -21.67 4.03 2.19
C ILE A 71 -20.69 2.96 1.72
N ILE A 72 -20.86 2.42 0.51
CA ILE A 72 -19.97 1.40 -0.05
C ILE A 72 -18.54 1.96 -0.13
N ALA A 73 -18.37 3.16 -0.68
CA ALA A 73 -17.08 3.83 -0.74
C ALA A 73 -16.46 4.02 0.65
N GLY A 74 -17.25 4.49 1.63
CA GLY A 74 -16.81 4.66 3.01
C GLY A 74 -16.34 3.35 3.65
N VAL A 75 -17.11 2.27 3.50
CA VAL A 75 -16.74 0.93 4.01
C VAL A 75 -15.49 0.40 3.32
N VAL A 76 -15.36 0.56 2.00
CA VAL A 76 -14.18 0.10 1.25
C VAL A 76 -12.94 0.90 1.66
N ILE A 77 -13.04 2.22 1.76
CA ILE A 77 -11.94 3.10 2.16
C ILE A 77 -11.50 2.79 3.59
N VAL A 78 -12.43 2.66 4.54
CA VAL A 78 -12.13 2.35 5.94
C VAL A 78 -11.66 0.90 6.11
N GLY A 79 -12.22 -0.05 5.38
CA GLY A 79 -11.79 -1.45 5.40
C GLY A 79 -10.38 -1.65 4.84
N ALA A 80 -10.07 -0.97 3.73
CA ALA A 80 -8.72 -0.99 3.16
C ALA A 80 -7.71 -0.20 4.00
N GLY A 81 -8.10 0.96 4.55
CA GLY A 81 -7.24 1.81 5.37
C GLY A 81 -7.02 1.30 6.81
N GLY A 82 -8.05 0.77 7.44
CA GLY A 82 -8.00 0.26 8.82
C GLY A 82 -7.46 -1.17 8.94
N GLY A 83 -7.63 -2.01 7.91
CA GLY A 83 -7.14 -3.39 7.91
C GLY A 83 -5.62 -3.53 7.98
N LEU A 84 -4.88 -2.48 7.60
CA LEU A 84 -3.41 -2.46 7.58
C LEU A 84 -2.78 -1.98 8.90
N ILE A 85 -3.57 -1.49 9.85
CA ILE A 85 -3.06 -1.02 11.15
C ILE A 85 -2.44 -2.18 11.94
N LYS A 86 -3.12 -3.32 11.97
CA LYS A 86 -2.68 -4.52 12.72
C LYS A 86 -1.36 -5.14 12.19
N PRO A 87 -1.17 -5.37 10.87
CA PRO A 87 0.11 -5.86 10.36
C PRO A 87 1.24 -4.84 10.47
N MET A 88 0.93 -3.54 10.58
CA MET A 88 1.95 -2.53 10.82
C MET A 88 2.45 -2.59 12.27
N GLN A 89 1.56 -2.79 13.25
CA GLN A 89 1.95 -3.00 14.65
C GLN A 89 2.89 -4.20 14.81
N GLU A 90 2.57 -5.35 14.20
CA GLU A 90 3.43 -6.55 14.23
C GLU A 90 4.82 -6.31 13.60
N ARG A 91 4.91 -5.45 12.58
CA ARG A 91 6.18 -5.09 11.95
C ARG A 91 7.05 -4.24 12.87
N TRP A 92 6.48 -3.28 13.57
CA TRP A 92 7.22 -2.46 14.53
C TRP A 92 7.71 -3.29 15.73
N GLU A 93 6.89 -4.22 16.23
CA GLU A 93 7.28 -5.15 17.30
C GLU A 93 8.45 -6.07 16.89
N LYS A 94 8.43 -6.61 15.67
CA LYS A 94 9.57 -7.41 15.14
C LYS A 94 10.85 -6.60 14.98
N ILE A 95 10.74 -5.31 14.67
CA ILE A 95 11.91 -4.43 14.54
C ILE A 95 12.47 -4.11 15.93
N LEU A 96 11.62 -3.93 16.95
CA LEU A 96 12.04 -3.71 18.34
C LEU A 96 12.80 -4.91 18.92
N MET A 97 12.32 -6.14 18.70
CA MET A 97 13.03 -7.35 19.15
C MET A 97 14.41 -7.54 18.50
N LYS A 98 14.57 -7.13 17.24
CA LYS A 98 15.84 -7.30 16.51
C LYS A 98 16.91 -6.30 16.95
N VAL A 99 16.50 -5.16 17.49
CA VAL A 99 17.42 -4.17 18.06
C VAL A 99 17.97 -4.64 19.41
N GLU A 100 17.17 -5.32 20.23
CA GLU A 100 17.57 -5.79 21.56
C GLU A 100 18.71 -6.84 21.52
N GLU A 101 18.77 -7.64 20.46
CA GLU A 101 19.82 -8.65 20.26
C GLU A 101 21.16 -8.07 19.74
N GLU A 102 21.15 -6.92 19.07
CA GLU A 102 22.35 -6.29 18.49
C GLU A 102 23.02 -5.22 19.40
N VAL A 103 22.36 -4.83 20.50
CA VAL A 103 22.88 -3.87 21.49
C VAL A 103 24.30 -4.21 22.02
N PRO A 104 24.67 -5.46 22.36
CA PRO A 104 26.02 -5.74 22.85
C PRO A 104 27.09 -5.62 21.74
N THR A 105 26.76 -6.00 20.50
CA THR A 105 27.69 -5.98 19.36
C THR A 105 27.96 -4.56 18.87
N ILE A 106 26.93 -3.72 18.81
CA ILE A 106 27.08 -2.29 18.45
C ILE A 106 27.88 -1.53 19.52
N LYS A 107 27.69 -1.85 20.81
CA LYS A 107 28.52 -1.28 21.89
C LYS A 107 29.99 -1.68 21.78
N GLN A 108 30.30 -2.90 21.35
CA GLN A 108 31.68 -3.36 21.14
C GLN A 108 32.32 -2.71 19.91
N GLN A 109 31.57 -2.54 18.81
CA GLN A 109 32.06 -1.82 17.62
C GLN A 109 32.19 -0.31 17.86
N ALA A 110 31.35 0.30 18.70
CA ALA A 110 31.49 1.70 19.10
C ALA A 110 32.68 1.95 20.04
N GLN A 111 33.11 0.95 20.82
CA GLN A 111 34.33 1.02 21.64
C GLN A 111 35.60 0.74 20.83
N ALA A 112 35.50 -0.04 19.74
CA ALA A 112 36.61 -0.31 18.82
C ALA A 112 36.75 0.74 17.70
N ALA A 113 35.78 1.65 17.57
CA ALA A 113 35.86 2.75 16.61
C ALA A 113 36.88 3.81 17.11
N PRO A 114 37.88 4.17 16.29
CA PRO A 114 38.85 5.21 16.66
C PRO A 114 38.11 6.50 16.97
N SER A 115 38.52 7.18 18.04
CA SER A 115 37.83 8.37 18.52
C SER A 115 37.82 9.43 17.43
N ALA A 116 36.75 10.23 17.34
CA ALA A 116 36.64 11.31 16.35
C ALA A 116 37.84 12.28 16.38
N LYS A 117 38.52 12.40 17.54
CA LYS A 117 39.77 13.14 17.69
C LYS A 117 40.95 12.49 16.97
N GLU A 118 41.10 11.17 17.01
CA GLU A 118 42.17 10.45 16.31
C GLU A 118 42.00 10.50 14.79
N ILE A 119 40.75 10.39 14.31
CA ILE A 119 40.44 10.53 12.88
C ILE A 119 40.74 11.96 12.40
N ALA A 120 40.37 12.97 13.20
CA ALA A 120 40.67 14.37 12.90
C ALA A 120 42.19 14.64 12.91
N ALA A 121 42.93 14.06 13.86
CA ALA A 121 44.38 14.20 13.94
C ALA A 121 45.10 13.53 12.77
N GLN A 122 44.65 12.34 12.33
CA GLN A 122 45.20 11.64 11.16
C GLN A 122 44.96 12.43 9.87
N LYS A 123 43.74 12.93 9.66
CA LYS A 123 43.43 13.77 8.48
C LYS A 123 44.22 15.08 8.49
N ALA A 124 44.40 15.70 9.65
CA ALA A 124 45.21 16.91 9.77
C ALA A 124 46.69 16.65 9.44
N ALA A 125 47.23 15.51 9.87
CA ALA A 125 48.61 15.11 9.55
C ALA A 125 48.78 14.81 8.05
N GLU A 126 47.81 14.13 7.43
CA GLU A 126 47.82 13.81 6.00
C GLU A 126 47.78 15.08 5.12
N VAL A 127 46.93 16.04 5.47
CA VAL A 127 46.86 17.34 4.78
C VAL A 127 48.18 18.12 4.92
N LYS A 128 48.81 18.05 6.09
CA LYS A 128 50.10 18.73 6.34
C LYS A 128 51.23 18.12 5.52
N GLN A 129 51.28 16.79 5.41
CA GLN A 129 52.25 16.07 4.59
C GLN A 129 52.05 16.33 3.09
N ALA A 130 50.80 16.44 2.62
CA ALA A 130 50.50 16.79 1.25
C ALA A 130 50.99 18.21 0.90
N TYR A 131 50.86 19.16 1.83
CA TYR A 131 51.39 20.52 1.68
C TYR A 131 52.92 20.55 1.64
N GLU A 132 53.59 19.82 2.53
CA GLU A 132 55.07 19.74 2.56
C GLU A 132 55.65 19.03 1.32
N GLN A 133 54.93 18.07 0.73
CA GLN A 133 55.33 17.43 -0.53
C GLN A 133 55.13 18.33 -1.75
N ALA A 134 54.12 19.21 -1.72
CA ALA A 134 53.90 20.21 -2.76
C ALA A 134 55.00 21.29 -2.75
N ASP A 135 55.45 21.68 -1.55
CA ASP A 135 56.51 22.69 -1.37
C ASP A 135 57.92 22.15 -1.69
N ARG A 136 58.14 20.83 -1.59
CA ARG A 136 59.41 20.16 -1.92
C ARG A 136 59.67 19.88 -3.40
N LYS A 137 58.82 20.35 -4.34
CA LYS A 137 59.11 20.28 -5.78
C LYS A 137 59.61 21.62 -6.33
N PRO A 138 60.92 21.96 -6.21
CA PRO A 138 61.51 23.05 -6.96
C PRO A 138 61.89 22.56 -8.38
N GLY A 139 61.43 23.30 -9.40
CA GLY A 139 62.05 23.30 -10.73
C GLY A 139 61.30 22.56 -11.84
N ALA A 140 60.30 23.21 -12.43
CA ALA A 140 60.01 23.04 -13.85
C ALA A 140 60.21 24.42 -14.51
N SER A 141 61.38 24.62 -15.13
CA SER A 141 61.72 25.85 -15.83
C SER A 141 60.76 26.10 -17.01
N PRO A 142 60.31 27.35 -17.23
CA PRO A 142 59.57 27.71 -18.42
C PRO A 142 60.54 27.87 -19.60
N THR A 143 60.50 26.94 -20.57
CA THR A 143 61.21 27.09 -21.85
C THR A 143 60.38 27.93 -22.81
N ARG A 144 60.99 29.01 -23.27
CA ARG A 144 60.56 29.92 -24.34
C ARG A 144 60.72 29.25 -25.71
#